data_AF-A0A7X1AWA4-F1
#
_entry.id   AF-A0A7X1AWA4-F1
#
_cell.length_a   1.000
_cell.length_b   1.000
_cell.length_c   1.000
_cell.angle_alpha   90.00
_cell.angle_beta   90.00
_cell.angle_gamma   90.00
#
_symmetry.space_group_name_H-M   'P 1'
#
loop_
_entity.id
_entity.type
_entity.pdbx_description
1 polymer ?
#
loop_
_entity_poly.entity_id
_entity_poly.type
_entity_poly.pdbx_seq_one_letter_code
_entity_poly.pdbx_strand_id
1 'polypeptide(L)' 'MAGLQLLSETWKHGKIREHYTSTELNLVLKDGRRIGLVDDHRTSELNQEAKLLAEFLQVPLWNNSFF' A
#
# COMPACT_ATOMS: atom_id res chain seq x y z
N MET A 1 -12.21 -3.63 -13.34
CA MET A 1 -10.80 -3.99 -13.63
C MET A 1 -10.17 -4.44 -12.32
N ALA A 2 -9.38 -5.51 -12.31
CA ALA A 2 -8.65 -5.91 -11.09
C ALA A 2 -7.30 -5.18 -11.04
N GLY A 3 -6.75 -4.96 -9.85
CA GLY A 3 -5.55 -4.16 -9.64
C GLY A 3 -4.92 -4.39 -8.28
N LEU A 4 -3.70 -3.86 -8.11
CA LEU A 4 -3.10 -3.74 -6.79
C LEU A 4 -3.36 -2.33 -6.24
N GLN A 5 -3.58 -2.24 -4.94
CA GLN A 5 -3.71 -0.99 -4.22
C GLN A 5 -2.71 -0.97 -3.08
N LEU A 6 -1.87 0.07 -3.05
CA LEU A 6 -0.99 0.38 -1.94
C LEU A 6 -1.60 1.56 -1.17
N LEU A 7 -1.82 1.36 0.13
CA LEU A 7 -2.30 2.40 1.05
C LEU A 7 -1.20 2.68 2.07
N SER A 8 -0.88 3.94 2.29
CA SER A 8 0.01 4.33 3.38
C SER A 8 -0.68 5.35 4.26
N GLU A 9 -0.59 5.18 5.58
CA GLU A 9 -1.04 6.15 6.57
C GLU A 9 0.16 6.54 7.44
N THR A 10 0.36 7.85 7.63
CA THR A 10 1.39 8.37 8.53
C THR A 10 0.75 9.04 9.73
N TRP A 11 1.01 8.53 10.92
CA TRP A 11 0.57 9.14 12.17
C TRP A 11 1.67 10.00 12.77
N LYS A 12 1.31 11.22 13.20
CA LYS A 12 2.21 12.19 13.86
C LYS A 12 1.76 12.40 15.30
N HIS A 13 2.55 11.97 16.28
CA HIS A 13 2.27 12.27 17.68
C HIS A 13 2.84 13.65 18.07
N GLY A 14 1.99 14.58 18.49
CA GLY A 14 2.40 15.98 18.76
C GLY A 14 3.42 16.20 19.88
N LYS A 15 3.83 15.16 20.63
CA LYS A 15 4.80 15.26 21.73
C LYS A 15 6.14 14.56 21.47
N ILE A 16 6.24 13.70 20.46
CA ILE A 16 7.44 12.92 20.15
C ILE A 16 7.66 13.04 18.64
N ARG A 17 8.88 13.32 18.17
CA ARG A 17 9.21 13.36 16.73
C ARG A 17 9.23 11.96 16.09
N GLU A 18 8.34 11.09 16.51
CA GLU A 18 8.18 9.75 15.93
C GLU A 18 7.06 9.82 14.91
N HIS A 19 7.44 9.59 13.66
CA HIS A 19 6.53 9.37 12.56
C HIS A 19 6.35 7.87 12.41
N TYR A 20 5.12 7.39 12.54
CA TYR A 20 4.81 6.00 12.29
C TYR A 20 4.07 5.92 10.96
N THR A 21 4.64 5.19 10.01
CA THR A 21 4.00 4.94 8.72
C THR A 21 3.67 3.45 8.61
N SER A 22 2.39 3.12 8.49
CA SER A 22 1.95 1.79 8.08
C SER A 22 1.65 1.81 6.59
N THR A 23 2.01 0.73 5.91
CA THR A 23 1.68 0.52 4.49
C THR A 23 1.02 -0.84 4.30
N GLU A 24 -0.10 -0.83 3.61
CA GLU A 24 -0.87 -2.02 3.26
C GLU A 24 -0.89 -2.24 1.75
N LEU A 25 -0.73 -3.50 1.33
CA LEU A 25 -0.92 -3.94 -0.04
C LEU A 25 -2.20 -4.77 -0.16
N ASN A 26 -3.05 -4.40 -1.10
CA ASN A 26 -4.35 -4.99 -1.33
C ASN A 26 -4.51 -5.45 -2.78
N LEU A 27 -5.12 -6.61 -2.99
CA LEU A 27 -5.67 -7.01 -4.29
C LEU A 27 -7.10 -6.47 -4.41
N VAL A 28 -7.35 -5.66 -5.43
CA VAL A 28 -8.67 -5.13 -5.75
C VAL A 28 -9.28 -5.98 -6.85
N LEU A 29 -10.44 -6.57 -6.58
CA LEU A 29 -11.17 -7.41 -7.52
C LEU A 29 -12.04 -6.56 -8.46
N LYS A 30 -12.53 -7.19 -9.54
CA LYS A 30 -13.36 -6.50 -10.54
C LYS A 30 -14.67 -5.94 -9.97
N ASP A 31 -15.16 -6.49 -8.86
CA ASP A 31 -16.36 -6.06 -8.15
C ASP A 31 -16.08 -5.00 -7.07
N GLY A 32 -14.84 -4.50 -6.97
CA GLY A 32 -14.42 -3.49 -6.01
C GLY A 32 -14.08 -4.03 -4.62
N ARG A 33 -14.24 -5.33 -4.36
CA ARG A 33 -13.77 -5.93 -3.11
C ARG A 33 -12.25 -5.88 -3.02
N ARG A 34 -11.74 -5.76 -1.80
CA ARG A 34 -10.30 -5.75 -1.50
C ARG A 34 -9.94 -6.97 -0.68
N ILE A 35 -8.84 -7.62 -1.02
CA ILE A 35 -8.23 -8.69 -0.25
C ILE A 35 -6.88 -8.18 0.23
N GLY A 36 -6.70 -8.06 1.54
CA GLY A 36 -5.42 -7.71 2.14
C GLY A 36 -4.39 -8.81 1.86
N LEU A 37 -3.22 -8.40 1.37
CA LEU A 37 -2.10 -9.31 1.08
C LEU A 37 -1.00 -9.16 2.13
N VAL A 38 -0.62 -7.92 2.45
CA VAL A 38 0.48 -7.58 3.35
C VAL A 38 0.17 -6.28 4.10
N ASP A 39 0.56 -6.21 5.36
CA ASP A 39 0.64 -4.99 6.18
C ASP A 39 2.05 -4.95 6.80
N ASP A 40 2.81 -3.89 6.52
CA ASP A 40 4.17 -3.70 7.04
C ASP A 40 4.40 -2.21 7.39
N HIS A 41 5.26 -1.97 8.39
CA HIS A 41 5.72 -0.64 8.79
C HIS A 41 6.93 -0.17 7.96
N ARG A 42 7.50 -1.03 7.10
CA ARG A 42 8.64 -0.74 6.21
C ARG A 42 8.19 -0.26 4.83
N THR A 43 7.64 0.96 4.83
CA THR A 43 7.05 1.68 3.68
C THR A 43 7.87 1.64 2.37
N SER A 44 9.20 1.76 2.43
CA SER A 44 10.04 1.90 1.22
C SER A 44 10.22 0.61 0.45
N GLU A 45 10.34 -0.53 1.14
CA GLU A 45 10.53 -1.85 0.54
C GLU A 45 9.23 -2.29 -0.16
N LEU A 46 8.09 -2.08 0.52
CA LEU A 46 6.78 -2.49 0.02
C LEU A 46 6.36 -1.75 -1.27
N ASN A 47 6.79 -0.50 -1.47
CA ASN A 47 6.52 0.25 -2.70
C ASN A 47 7.19 -0.38 -3.93
N GLN A 48 8.45 -0.82 -3.79
CA GLN A 48 9.18 -1.43 -4.89
C GLN A 48 8.63 -2.82 -5.21
N GLU A 49 8.32 -3.61 -4.17
CA GLU A 49 7.74 -4.93 -4.33
C GLU A 49 6.34 -4.87 -4.96
N ALA A 50 5.49 -3.92 -4.54
CA ALA A 50 4.17 -3.71 -5.13
C ALA A 50 4.26 -3.33 -6.62
N LYS A 51 5.25 -2.52 -7.01
CA LYS A 51 5.50 -2.17 -8.41
C LYS A 51 5.94 -3.38 -9.22
N LEU A 52 6.92 -4.15 -8.74
CA LEU A 52 7.38 -5.37 -9.39
C LEU A 52 6.24 -6.39 -9.56
N LEU A 53 5.41 -6.56 -8.54
CA LEU A 53 4.27 -7.45 -8.58
C LEU A 53 3.20 -6.98 -9.58
N ALA A 54 2.91 -5.67 -9.62
CA ALA A 54 1.97 -5.10 -10.58
C ALA A 54 2.43 -5.30 -12.03
N GLU A 55 3.72 -5.05 -12.29
CA GLU A 55 4.35 -5.28 -13.59
C GLU A 55 4.30 -6.76 -14.00
N PHE A 56 4.65 -7.66 -13.08
CA PHE A 56 4.58 -9.10 -13.32
C PHE A 56 3.16 -9.59 -13.66
N LEU A 57 2.17 -9.12 -12.90
CA LEU A 57 0.76 -9.49 -13.10
C LEU A 57 0.09 -8.74 -14.24
N GLN A 58 0.74 -7.71 -14.80
CA GLN A 58 0.18 -6.80 -15.81
C GLN A 58 -1.14 -6.15 -15.37
N VAL A 59 -1.19 -5.72 -14.11
CA VAL A 59 -2.35 -5.05 -13.51
C VAL A 59 -1.97 -3.63 -13.06
N PRO A 60 -2.93 -2.70 -13.00
CA PRO A 60 -2.67 -1.36 -12.49
C PRO A 60 -2.23 -1.42 -11.02
N LEU A 61 -1.34 -0.51 -10.64
CA LEU A 61 -1.04 -0.20 -9.25
C LEU A 61 -1.64 1.17 -8.90
N TRP A 62 -2.51 1.20 -7.90
CA TRP A 62 -3.00 2.43 -7.30
C TRP A 62 -2.22 2.72 -6.03
N ASN A 63 -1.54 3.85 -5.97
CA ASN A 63 -0.78 4.28 -4.80
C ASN A 63 -1.47 5.48 -4.17
N ASN A 64 -2.04 5.29 -2.98
CA ASN A 64 -2.66 6.35 -2.19
C ASN A 64 -1.92 6.50 -0.87
N SER A 65 -1.17 7.59 -0.73
CA SER A 65 -0.55 7.99 0.53
C SER A 65 -1.43 9.05 1.21
N PHE A 66 -1.89 8.77 2.43
CA PHE A 66 -2.61 9.70 3.29
C PHE A 66 -1.63 10.32 4.30
N PHE A 67 -1.59 11.65 4.35
CA PHE A 67 -0.66 12.45 5.17
C PHE A 67 -1.32 13.09 6.39
#